data_AF-A0A7C9NF80-F1
#
_entry.id   AF-A0A7C9NF80-F1
#
_cell.length_a   1.000
_cell.length_b   1.000
_cell.length_c   1.000
_cell.angle_alpha   90.00
_cell.angle_beta   90.00
_cell.angle_gamma   90.00
#
_symmetry.space_group_name_H-M   'P 1'
#
loop_
_entity.id
_entity.type
_entity.pdbx_description
1 polymer ?
#
loop_
_entity_poly.entity_id
_entity_poly.type
_entity_poly.pdbx_seq_one_letter_code
_entity_poly.pdbx_strand_id
1 'polypeptide(L)'
;MLSRLTNAGFDVLACNHAEAILAHDFPTELDLLTRVLAEFRISLGEIVTGGGGEAGPTQRLRHELSDLNWRKHNFTIETVIDGRARAGVSHEVDHVKFAEAGALALEIEWNNKDPFFDRDLENFQRLHALSAISVGIVVTRGASLQESVLPRVTAWMEARGLTDETDLDALGIAPRTVAQRRAVAEQVARGASFPQAFARKFVADKFGQATTHWSKLEDRVLRGVGNPCPLLLIGLPDGLVTDD
;
A
#
# COMPACT_ATOMS: atom_id res chain seq x y z
N MET A 1 -9.68 -6.23 18.17
CA MET A 1 -9.97 -6.38 16.72
C MET A 1 -8.67 -6.41 15.93
N LEU A 2 -7.75 -5.46 16.16
CA LEU A 2 -6.42 -5.44 15.54
C LEU A 2 -5.59 -6.72 15.77
N SER A 3 -5.71 -7.35 16.95
CA SER A 3 -5.06 -8.63 17.24
C SER A 3 -5.42 -9.76 16.26
N ARG A 4 -6.60 -9.69 15.59
CA ARG A 4 -6.95 -10.65 14.53
C ARG A 4 -6.03 -10.50 13.32
N LEU A 5 -5.69 -9.27 12.95
CA LEU A 5 -4.75 -8.98 11.86
C LEU A 5 -3.34 -9.44 12.24
N THR A 6 -2.87 -9.11 13.44
CA THR A 6 -1.55 -9.56 13.91
C THR A 6 -1.45 -11.09 13.92
N ASN A 7 -2.48 -11.79 14.41
CA ASN A 7 -2.52 -13.26 14.39
C ASN A 7 -2.59 -13.85 12.98
N ALA A 8 -3.12 -13.10 12.00
CA ALA A 8 -3.12 -13.46 10.58
C ALA A 8 -1.81 -13.07 9.87
N GLY A 9 -0.82 -12.57 10.61
CA GLY A 9 0.53 -12.25 10.12
C GLY A 9 0.73 -10.82 9.66
N PHE A 10 -0.28 -9.94 9.75
CA PHE A 10 -0.15 -8.54 9.37
C PHE A 10 0.79 -7.80 10.32
N ASP A 11 1.57 -6.88 9.76
CA ASP A 11 2.24 -5.86 10.57
C ASP A 11 1.20 -4.82 10.98
N VAL A 12 1.13 -4.48 12.27
CA VAL A 12 0.18 -3.51 12.79
C VAL A 12 0.87 -2.59 13.78
N LEU A 13 0.78 -1.28 13.55
CA LEU A 13 1.31 -0.27 14.47
C LEU A 13 0.24 0.81 14.68
N ALA A 14 -0.13 1.03 15.94
CA ALA A 14 -1.02 2.12 16.34
C ALA A 14 -0.23 3.17 17.12
N CYS A 15 -0.36 4.44 16.74
CA CYS A 15 0.33 5.58 17.37
C CYS A 15 -0.69 6.60 17.90
N ASN A 16 -0.26 7.40 18.89
CA ASN A 16 -1.05 8.50 19.47
C ASN A 16 -2.49 8.09 19.85
N HIS A 17 -2.63 6.95 20.53
CA HIS A 17 -3.90 6.39 20.99
C HIS A 17 -4.90 5.96 19.89
N ALA A 18 -4.46 5.80 18.64
CA ALA A 18 -5.33 5.39 17.54
C ALA A 18 -6.11 4.10 17.83
N GLU A 19 -5.49 3.10 18.47
CA GLU A 19 -6.18 1.85 18.82
C GLU A 19 -7.35 2.10 19.79
N ALA A 20 -7.17 2.97 20.79
CA ALA A 20 -8.22 3.28 21.75
C ALA A 20 -9.37 4.06 21.08
N ILE A 21 -9.04 5.06 20.25
CA ILE A 21 -10.03 5.84 19.50
C ILE A 21 -10.83 4.90 18.59
N LEU A 22 -10.16 4.07 17.80
CA LEU A 22 -10.84 3.15 16.88
C LEU A 22 -11.70 2.11 17.62
N ALA A 23 -11.22 1.56 18.74
CA ALA A 23 -11.96 0.55 19.49
C ALA A 23 -13.20 1.09 20.20
N HIS A 24 -13.19 2.35 20.63
CA HIS A 24 -14.29 2.96 21.37
C HIS A 24 -15.25 3.76 20.48
N ASP A 25 -14.71 4.60 19.60
CA ASP A 25 -15.49 5.57 18.82
C ASP A 25 -15.83 5.06 17.41
N PHE A 26 -15.06 4.12 16.87
CA PHE A 26 -15.23 3.57 15.52
C PHE A 26 -15.23 2.01 15.45
N PRO A 27 -15.88 1.29 16.40
CA PRO A 27 -15.77 -0.17 16.46
C PRO A 27 -16.33 -0.87 15.23
N THR A 28 -17.38 -0.31 14.61
CA THR A 28 -18.02 -0.89 13.42
C THR A 28 -17.11 -0.73 12.20
N GLU A 29 -16.57 0.47 11.98
CA GLU A 29 -15.64 0.77 10.90
C GLU A 29 -14.37 -0.06 11.02
N LEU A 30 -13.84 -0.20 12.24
CA LEU A 30 -12.67 -1.03 12.51
C LEU A 30 -12.95 -2.51 12.20
N ASP A 31 -14.07 -3.07 12.67
CA ASP A 31 -14.40 -4.47 12.40
C ASP A 31 -14.56 -4.72 10.89
N LEU A 32 -15.26 -3.84 10.17
CA LEU A 32 -15.41 -3.93 8.72
C LEU A 32 -14.08 -3.85 7.97
N LEU A 33 -13.22 -2.87 8.31
CA LEU A 33 -11.89 -2.73 7.72
C LEU A 33 -11.05 -4.00 7.96
N THR A 34 -11.03 -4.51 9.19
CA THR A 34 -10.25 -5.72 9.51
C THR A 34 -10.75 -6.96 8.77
N ARG A 35 -12.06 -7.08 8.51
CA ARG A 35 -12.62 -8.18 7.73
C ARG A 35 -12.20 -8.11 6.27
N VAL A 36 -12.37 -6.95 5.63
CA VAL A 36 -11.95 -6.73 4.23
C VAL A 36 -10.47 -7.06 4.06
N LEU A 37 -9.62 -6.54 4.94
CA LEU A 37 -8.19 -6.81 4.85
C LEU A 37 -7.86 -8.29 5.07
N ALA A 38 -8.52 -8.97 6.01
CA ALA A 38 -8.28 -10.39 6.28
C ALA A 38 -8.75 -11.32 5.15
N GLU A 39 -9.80 -10.93 4.41
CA GLU A 39 -10.35 -11.69 3.28
C GLU A 39 -9.63 -11.37 1.97
N PHE A 40 -8.94 -10.23 1.89
CA PHE A 40 -8.23 -9.79 0.70
C PHE A 40 -7.16 -10.79 0.25
N ARG A 41 -7.07 -11.02 -1.07
CA ARG A 41 -6.07 -11.91 -1.69
C ARG A 41 -5.44 -11.23 -2.89
N ILE A 42 -4.17 -11.57 -3.11
CA ILE A 42 -3.33 -11.01 -4.16
C ILE A 42 -2.73 -12.18 -4.95
N SER A 43 -3.06 -12.32 -6.22
CA SER A 43 -2.41 -13.36 -7.04
C SER A 43 -1.01 -12.92 -7.47
N LEU A 44 -0.11 -13.88 -7.67
CA LEU A 44 1.20 -13.62 -8.24
C LEU A 44 1.12 -13.11 -9.69
N GLY A 45 0.10 -13.54 -10.44
CA GLY A 45 -0.19 -13.00 -11.76
C GLY A 45 -0.41 -11.48 -11.72
N GLU A 46 -1.18 -10.99 -10.75
CA GLU A 46 -1.40 -9.55 -10.58
C GLU A 46 -0.16 -8.78 -10.11
N ILE A 47 0.66 -9.40 -9.26
CA ILE A 47 1.94 -8.82 -8.84
C ILE A 47 2.84 -8.59 -10.06
N VAL A 48 2.96 -9.58 -10.96
CA VAL A 48 3.89 -9.56 -12.09
C VAL A 48 3.37 -8.76 -13.29
N THR A 49 2.09 -8.83 -13.60
CA THR A 49 1.49 -8.16 -14.78
C THR A 49 1.31 -6.65 -14.63
N GLY A 50 1.43 -6.10 -13.41
CA GLY A 50 1.22 -4.68 -13.11
C GLY A 50 2.12 -3.70 -13.88
N GLY A 51 1.56 -3.05 -14.92
CA GLY A 51 2.15 -1.93 -15.64
C GLY A 51 1.11 -1.09 -16.39
N GLY A 52 1.29 0.25 -16.39
CA GLY A 52 0.46 1.18 -17.17
C GLY A 52 -0.65 1.92 -16.40
N GLY A 53 -0.73 1.74 -15.08
CA GLY A 53 -1.71 2.39 -14.21
C GLY A 53 -1.61 1.89 -12.77
N GLU A 54 -2.73 1.90 -12.06
CA GLU A 54 -2.89 1.26 -10.76
C GLU A 54 -2.79 -0.28 -10.85
N ALA A 55 -2.22 -0.95 -9.84
CA ALA A 55 -2.18 -2.41 -9.79
C ALA A 55 -3.57 -3.01 -9.49
N GLY A 56 -3.94 -4.09 -10.18
CA GLY A 56 -5.22 -4.79 -10.01
C GLY A 56 -5.64 -5.10 -8.57
N PRO A 57 -4.73 -5.56 -7.69
CA PRO A 57 -5.07 -5.82 -6.29
C PRO A 57 -5.47 -4.55 -5.56
N THR A 58 -4.74 -3.45 -5.79
CA THR A 58 -5.07 -2.14 -5.20
C THR A 58 -6.45 -1.68 -5.68
N GLN A 59 -6.77 -1.87 -6.95
CA GLN A 59 -8.04 -1.42 -7.52
C GLN A 59 -9.22 -2.16 -6.90
N ARG A 60 -9.08 -3.49 -6.72
CA ARG A 60 -10.09 -4.28 -5.99
C ARG A 60 -10.27 -3.81 -4.57
N LEU A 61 -9.18 -3.61 -3.83
CA LEU A 61 -9.26 -3.16 -2.45
C LEU A 61 -9.93 -1.78 -2.35
N ARG A 62 -9.64 -0.85 -3.27
CA ARG A 62 -10.35 0.44 -3.34
C ARG A 62 -11.85 0.28 -3.58
N HIS A 63 -12.25 -0.62 -4.48
CA HIS A 63 -13.67 -0.88 -4.75
C HIS A 63 -14.37 -1.51 -3.53
N GLU A 64 -13.75 -2.51 -2.89
CA GLU A 64 -14.30 -3.14 -1.68
C GLU A 64 -14.47 -2.13 -0.54
N LEU A 65 -13.50 -1.23 -0.34
CA LEU A 65 -13.63 -0.14 0.62
C LEU A 65 -14.72 0.86 0.22
N SER A 66 -14.82 1.19 -1.07
CA SER A 66 -15.86 2.09 -1.61
C SER A 66 -17.27 1.55 -1.38
N ASP A 67 -17.47 0.25 -1.55
CA ASP A 67 -18.74 -0.43 -1.27
C ASP A 67 -19.12 -0.37 0.22
N LEU A 68 -18.11 -0.28 1.10
CA LEU A 68 -18.28 0.00 2.52
C LEU A 68 -18.39 1.49 2.86
N ASN A 69 -18.62 2.35 1.87
CA ASN A 69 -18.72 3.81 1.97
C ASN A 69 -17.44 4.52 2.44
N TRP A 70 -16.27 3.94 2.18
CA TRP A 70 -15.03 4.71 2.19
C TRP A 70 -14.90 5.43 0.85
N ARG A 71 -15.20 6.73 0.82
CA ARG A 71 -15.28 7.48 -0.44
C ARG A 71 -14.12 8.44 -0.56
N LYS A 72 -13.66 8.61 -1.80
CA LYS A 72 -12.73 9.68 -2.16
C LYS A 72 -13.31 11.03 -1.76
N HIS A 73 -12.51 11.83 -1.06
CA HIS A 73 -12.96 13.11 -0.53
C HIS A 73 -11.88 14.17 -0.71
N ASN A 74 -12.31 15.37 -1.09
CA ASN A 74 -11.45 16.53 -1.21
C ASN A 74 -11.78 17.50 -0.06
N PHE A 75 -10.87 17.60 0.89
CA PHE A 75 -10.95 18.57 1.98
C PHE A 75 -10.49 19.94 1.49
N THR A 76 -11.41 20.89 1.46
CA THR A 76 -11.09 22.29 1.16
C THR A 76 -10.88 23.06 2.45
N ILE A 77 -9.68 23.60 2.65
CA ILE A 77 -9.33 24.40 3.82
C ILE A 77 -9.24 25.85 3.43
N GLU A 78 -10.06 26.70 4.03
CA GLU A 78 -9.99 28.15 3.89
C GLU A 78 -9.47 28.78 5.18
N THR A 79 -8.41 29.59 5.08
CA THR A 79 -7.86 30.32 6.23
C THR A 79 -8.18 31.80 6.10
N VAL A 80 -8.91 32.34 7.08
CA VAL A 80 -9.23 33.78 7.17
C VAL A 80 -8.39 34.39 8.28
N ILE A 81 -7.62 35.42 7.96
CA ILE A 81 -6.81 36.18 8.92
C ILE A 81 -7.21 37.65 8.85
N ASP A 82 -7.65 38.20 9.97
CA ASP A 82 -8.16 39.58 10.08
C ASP A 82 -9.23 39.93 9.02
N GLY A 83 -10.14 38.98 8.78
CA GLY A 83 -11.22 39.11 7.79
C GLY A 83 -10.77 38.97 6.33
N ARG A 84 -9.49 38.68 6.08
CA ARG A 84 -8.95 38.45 4.73
C ARG A 84 -8.75 36.95 4.50
N ALA A 85 -9.49 36.40 3.54
CA ALA A 85 -9.26 35.04 3.07
C ALA A 85 -7.88 34.94 2.41
N ARG A 86 -7.14 33.89 2.77
CA ARG A 86 -5.95 33.45 2.03
C ARG A 86 -6.36 32.38 1.01
N ALA A 87 -5.50 32.14 0.02
CA ALA A 87 -5.70 31.05 -0.91
C ALA A 87 -5.87 29.73 -0.14
N GLY A 88 -7.00 29.05 -0.37
CA GLY A 88 -7.30 27.78 0.24
C GLY A 88 -6.36 26.69 -0.28
N VAL A 89 -6.11 25.69 0.56
CA VAL A 89 -5.37 24.49 0.18
C VAL A 89 -6.36 23.33 0.18
N SER A 90 -6.41 22.59 -0.92
CA SER A 90 -7.18 21.37 -1.03
C SER A 90 -6.29 20.16 -0.81
N HIS A 91 -6.82 19.18 -0.08
CA HIS A 91 -6.19 17.89 0.11
C HIS A 91 -7.17 16.79 -0.25
N GLU A 92 -6.77 15.99 -1.22
CA GLU A 92 -7.51 14.80 -1.61
C GLU A 92 -7.05 13.62 -0.74
N VAL A 93 -8.01 12.88 -0.21
CA VAL A 93 -7.79 11.60 0.45
C VAL A 93 -8.60 10.54 -0.28
N ASP A 94 -7.97 9.42 -0.64
CA ASP A 94 -8.62 8.41 -1.48
C ASP A 94 -9.77 7.68 -0.78
N HIS A 95 -9.69 7.49 0.54
CA HIS A 95 -10.69 6.76 1.31
C HIS A 95 -11.02 7.50 2.60
N VAL A 96 -12.17 8.18 2.63
CA VAL A 96 -12.69 8.81 3.84
C VAL A 96 -13.99 8.14 4.27
N LYS A 97 -14.05 7.79 5.55
CA LYS A 97 -15.24 7.25 6.20
C LYS A 97 -15.72 8.24 7.24
N PHE A 98 -16.86 8.87 6.96
CA PHE A 98 -17.58 9.67 7.94
C PHE A 98 -18.47 8.76 8.81
N ALA A 99 -18.36 8.93 10.12
CA ALA A 99 -19.17 8.27 11.14
C ALA A 99 -19.70 9.33 12.13
N GLU A 100 -20.53 8.90 13.08
CA GLU A 100 -21.11 9.82 14.07
C GLU A 100 -20.04 10.50 14.94
N ALA A 101 -18.99 9.75 15.32
CA ALA A 101 -17.92 10.25 16.18
C ALA A 101 -16.84 11.08 15.46
N GLY A 102 -16.90 11.19 14.12
CA GLY A 102 -15.90 11.92 13.33
C GLY A 102 -15.62 11.27 11.99
N ALA A 103 -14.39 11.42 11.50
CA ALA A 103 -13.99 10.86 10.21
C ALA A 103 -12.67 10.09 10.30
N LEU A 104 -12.58 9.01 9.53
CA LEU A 104 -11.35 8.25 9.33
C LEU A 104 -10.83 8.52 7.92
N ALA A 105 -9.54 8.76 7.78
CA ALA A 105 -8.88 8.90 6.49
C ALA A 105 -7.93 7.72 6.27
N LEU A 106 -7.99 7.10 5.10
CA LEU A 106 -7.19 5.93 4.74
C LEU A 106 -6.52 6.13 3.38
N GLU A 107 -5.22 5.85 3.33
CA GLU A 107 -4.44 5.78 2.10
C GLU A 107 -3.91 4.36 1.87
N ILE A 108 -4.03 3.88 0.63
CA ILE A 108 -3.44 2.61 0.20
C ILE A 108 -2.20 2.92 -0.62
N GLU A 109 -1.04 2.56 -0.08
CA GLU A 109 0.26 2.85 -0.68
C GLU A 109 0.89 1.56 -1.22
N TRP A 110 0.95 1.45 -2.56
CA TRP A 110 1.39 0.25 -3.27
C TRP A 110 2.43 0.56 -4.36
N ASN A 111 3.70 0.31 -4.07
CA ASN A 111 4.84 0.50 -4.97
C ASN A 111 5.02 1.94 -5.49
N ASN A 112 4.37 2.93 -4.85
CA ASN A 112 4.59 4.34 -5.10
C ASN A 112 5.99 4.76 -4.67
N LYS A 113 6.44 5.95 -5.11
CA LYS A 113 7.73 6.50 -4.68
C LYS A 113 7.67 6.90 -3.21
N ASP A 114 8.78 6.75 -2.49
CA ASP A 114 8.86 7.03 -1.06
C ASP A 114 8.30 8.38 -0.56
N PRO A 115 8.40 9.52 -1.29
CA PRO A 115 7.84 10.79 -0.83
C PRO A 115 6.32 10.79 -0.62
N PHE A 116 5.61 9.77 -1.11
CA PHE A 116 4.16 9.63 -0.90
C PHE A 116 3.84 9.47 0.59
N PHE A 117 4.58 8.65 1.33
CA PHE A 117 4.38 8.52 2.78
C PHE A 117 4.52 9.86 3.51
N ASP A 118 5.54 10.65 3.18
CA ASP A 118 5.76 11.94 3.83
C ASP A 118 4.57 12.89 3.56
N ARG A 119 4.11 12.94 2.30
CA ARG A 119 2.95 13.75 1.90
C ARG A 119 1.66 13.32 2.61
N ASP A 120 1.40 12.02 2.70
CA ASP A 120 0.14 11.52 3.23
C ASP A 120 0.10 11.64 4.77
N LEU A 121 1.22 11.38 5.44
CA LEU A 121 1.37 11.58 6.88
C LEU A 121 1.26 13.07 7.26
N GLU A 122 1.89 13.98 6.51
CA GLU A 122 1.74 15.43 6.70
C GLU A 122 0.30 15.90 6.44
N ASN A 123 -0.38 15.30 5.46
CA ASN A 123 -1.78 15.57 5.19
C ASN A 123 -2.67 15.15 6.37
N PHE A 124 -2.51 13.92 6.88
CA PHE A 124 -3.24 13.44 8.05
C PHE A 124 -2.98 14.31 9.28
N GLN A 125 -1.74 14.75 9.50
CA GLN A 125 -1.40 15.69 10.56
C GLN A 125 -2.20 16.99 10.45
N ARG A 126 -2.23 17.60 9.27
CA ARG A 126 -2.94 18.86 9.02
C ARG A 126 -4.46 18.70 9.20
N LEU A 127 -5.03 17.65 8.62
CA LEU A 127 -6.47 17.37 8.71
C LEU A 127 -6.90 17.11 10.16
N HIS A 128 -6.12 16.33 10.92
CA HIS A 128 -6.39 16.10 12.33
C HIS A 128 -6.25 17.38 13.17
N ALA A 129 -5.25 18.21 12.91
CA ALA A 129 -5.08 19.50 13.61
C ALA A 129 -6.28 20.45 13.41
N LEU A 130 -7.01 20.29 12.30
CA LEU A 130 -8.23 21.03 11.99
C LEU A 130 -9.51 20.29 12.41
N SER A 131 -9.39 19.17 13.14
CA SER A 131 -10.50 18.28 13.52
C SER A 131 -11.31 17.75 12.32
N ALA A 132 -10.72 17.72 11.13
CA ALA A 132 -11.36 17.20 9.93
C ALA A 132 -11.36 15.66 9.89
N ILE A 133 -10.40 15.02 10.58
CA ILE A 133 -10.31 13.58 10.77
C ILE A 133 -9.91 13.26 12.21
N SER A 134 -10.30 12.09 12.70
CA SER A 134 -9.97 11.56 14.02
C SER A 134 -8.74 10.65 13.98
N VAL A 135 -8.60 9.83 12.92
CA VAL A 135 -7.48 8.88 12.74
C VAL A 135 -7.09 8.82 11.26
N GLY A 136 -5.78 8.85 11.00
CA GLY A 136 -5.19 8.51 9.71
C GLY A 136 -4.79 7.03 9.64
N ILE A 137 -5.03 6.37 8.52
CA ILE A 137 -4.78 4.95 8.32
C ILE A 137 -3.92 4.78 7.06
N VAL A 138 -2.87 3.97 7.13
CA VAL A 138 -2.07 3.61 5.96
C VAL A 138 -2.06 2.10 5.80
N VAL A 139 -2.45 1.62 4.63
CA VAL A 139 -2.31 0.22 4.23
C VAL A 139 -1.20 0.12 3.19
N THR A 140 -0.20 -0.71 3.44
CA THR A 140 0.94 -0.90 2.52
C THR A 140 1.42 -2.35 2.51
N ARG A 141 2.45 -2.64 1.73
CA ARG A 141 3.11 -3.96 1.73
C ARG A 141 3.81 -4.18 3.07
N GLY A 142 3.48 -5.28 3.75
CA GLY A 142 4.11 -5.71 4.99
C GLY A 142 5.55 -6.18 4.79
N ALA A 143 6.28 -6.36 5.88
CA ALA A 143 7.66 -6.83 5.88
C ALA A 143 7.77 -8.23 5.26
N SER A 144 6.89 -9.17 5.67
CA SER A 144 6.89 -10.53 5.13
C SER A 144 6.59 -10.58 3.63
N LEU A 145 5.62 -9.79 3.15
CA LEU A 145 5.31 -9.67 1.74
C LEU A 145 6.49 -9.06 0.96
N GLN A 146 7.10 -8.01 1.49
CA GLN A 146 8.24 -7.35 0.86
C GLN A 146 9.43 -8.30 0.67
N GLU A 147 9.70 -9.15 1.65
CA GLU A 147 10.78 -10.15 1.60
C GLU A 147 10.46 -11.32 0.66
N SER A 148 9.19 -11.74 0.59
CA SER A 148 8.78 -12.93 -0.14
C SER A 148 8.59 -12.73 -1.65
N VAL A 149 8.43 -11.49 -2.14
CA VAL A 149 8.12 -11.24 -3.56
C VAL A 149 9.15 -11.90 -4.49
N LEU A 150 10.45 -11.78 -4.19
CA LEU A 150 11.51 -12.37 -5.02
C LEU A 150 11.42 -13.90 -5.11
N PRO A 151 11.47 -14.66 -3.99
CA PRO A 151 11.35 -16.11 -4.06
C PRO A 151 10.01 -16.57 -4.63
N ARG A 152 8.90 -15.89 -4.33
CA ARG A 152 7.58 -16.25 -4.88
C ARG A 152 7.48 -16.06 -6.39
N VAL A 153 7.89 -14.90 -6.91
CA VAL A 153 7.89 -14.67 -8.37
C VAL A 153 8.80 -15.68 -9.06
N THR A 154 9.98 -15.96 -8.50
CA THR A 154 10.90 -16.97 -9.07
C THR A 154 10.23 -18.35 -9.14
N ALA A 155 9.69 -18.84 -8.02
CA ALA A 155 9.05 -20.15 -7.94
C ALA A 155 7.81 -20.25 -8.86
N TRP A 156 7.01 -19.19 -8.93
CA TRP A 156 5.83 -19.13 -9.79
C TRP A 156 6.17 -19.22 -11.27
N MET A 157 7.24 -18.54 -11.70
CA MET A 157 7.74 -18.63 -13.06
C MET A 157 8.33 -20.01 -13.37
N GLU A 158 9.08 -20.59 -12.43
CA GLU A 158 9.63 -21.95 -12.58
C GLU A 158 8.53 -23.00 -12.69
N ALA A 159 7.50 -22.92 -11.84
CA ALA A 159 6.35 -23.82 -11.87
C ALA A 159 5.56 -23.74 -13.20
N ARG A 160 5.60 -22.59 -13.87
CA ARG A 160 4.98 -22.36 -15.19
C ARG A 160 5.91 -22.69 -16.36
N GLY A 161 7.15 -23.09 -16.10
CA GLY A 161 8.12 -23.44 -17.13
C GLY A 161 8.52 -22.25 -18.01
N LEU A 162 8.53 -21.03 -17.47
CA LEU A 162 8.93 -19.84 -18.23
C LEU A 162 10.45 -19.82 -18.38
N THR A 163 10.92 -19.93 -19.61
CA THR A 163 12.34 -20.12 -19.94
C THR A 163 12.95 -18.97 -20.73
N ASP A 164 12.13 -18.13 -21.37
CA ASP A 164 12.62 -16.95 -22.08
C ASP A 164 11.61 -15.78 -22.13
N GLU A 165 12.00 -14.69 -22.83
CA GLU A 165 11.18 -13.48 -22.94
C GLU A 165 9.88 -13.70 -23.72
N THR A 166 9.80 -14.69 -24.62
CA THR A 166 8.60 -14.97 -25.41
C THR A 166 7.50 -15.62 -24.58
N ASP A 167 7.88 -16.36 -23.53
CA ASP A 167 6.95 -16.95 -22.57
C ASP A 167 6.24 -15.87 -21.72
N LEU A 168 6.84 -14.68 -21.56
CA LEU A 168 6.25 -13.57 -20.80
C LEU A 168 5.10 -12.89 -21.55
N ASP A 169 5.22 -12.79 -22.88
CA ASP A 169 4.19 -12.17 -23.73
C ASP A 169 2.88 -12.98 -23.65
N ALA A 170 2.98 -14.31 -23.55
CA ALA A 170 1.84 -15.21 -23.39
C ALA A 170 1.08 -15.00 -22.06
N LEU A 171 1.73 -14.42 -21.04
CA LEU A 171 1.15 -14.14 -19.73
C LEU A 171 0.61 -12.72 -19.59
N GLY A 172 0.63 -11.92 -20.68
CA GLY A 172 0.17 -10.53 -20.64
C GLY A 172 1.03 -9.62 -19.77
N ILE A 173 2.28 -10.01 -19.49
CA ILE A 173 3.22 -9.18 -18.75
C ILE A 173 3.61 -8.00 -19.65
N ALA A 174 3.53 -6.77 -19.11
CA ALA A 174 3.78 -5.57 -19.90
C ALA A 174 5.14 -5.61 -20.65
N PRO A 175 5.20 -5.09 -21.89
CA PRO A 175 6.43 -5.11 -22.69
C PRO A 175 7.59 -4.47 -21.94
N ARG A 176 8.70 -5.22 -21.84
CA ARG A 176 9.89 -4.76 -21.12
C ARG A 176 10.74 -3.85 -21.99
N THR A 177 11.41 -2.89 -21.34
CA THR A 177 12.36 -2.01 -22.03
C THR A 177 13.58 -2.80 -22.52
N VAL A 178 14.27 -2.27 -23.54
CA VAL A 178 15.52 -2.85 -24.04
C VAL A 178 16.56 -3.01 -22.92
N ALA A 179 16.66 -2.03 -22.02
CA ALA A 179 17.56 -2.07 -20.87
C ALA A 179 17.21 -3.21 -19.90
N GLN A 180 15.93 -3.43 -19.63
CA GLN A 180 15.47 -4.52 -18.76
C GLN A 180 15.80 -5.89 -19.35
N ARG A 181 15.50 -6.11 -20.63
CA ARG A 181 15.81 -7.37 -21.34
C ARG A 181 17.31 -7.65 -21.35
N ARG A 182 18.12 -6.64 -21.65
CA ARG A 182 19.59 -6.75 -21.62
C ARG A 182 20.10 -7.15 -20.23
N ALA A 183 19.60 -6.53 -19.16
CA ALA A 183 20.01 -6.85 -17.79
C ALA A 183 19.65 -8.28 -17.37
N VAL A 184 18.57 -8.86 -17.92
CA VAL A 184 18.20 -10.27 -17.71
C VAL A 184 19.12 -11.17 -18.52
N ALA A 185 19.32 -10.89 -19.81
CA ALA A 185 20.21 -11.66 -20.67
C ALA A 185 21.65 -11.72 -20.13
N GLU A 186 22.17 -10.62 -19.59
CA GLU A 186 23.49 -10.58 -18.95
C GLU A 186 23.59 -11.47 -17.70
N GLN A 187 22.52 -11.59 -16.91
CA GLN A 187 22.49 -12.50 -15.76
C GLN A 187 22.38 -13.96 -16.19
N VAL A 188 21.59 -14.26 -17.23
CA VAL A 188 21.49 -15.61 -17.80
C VAL A 188 22.83 -16.04 -18.38
N ALA A 189 23.53 -15.16 -19.09
CA ALA A 189 24.87 -15.42 -19.61
C ALA A 189 25.91 -15.72 -18.50
N ARG A 190 25.65 -15.29 -17.25
CA ARG A 190 26.45 -15.59 -16.07
C ARG A 190 26.00 -16.86 -15.33
N GLY A 191 25.04 -17.60 -15.86
CA GLY A 191 24.59 -18.90 -15.35
C GLY A 191 23.32 -18.88 -14.49
N ALA A 192 22.63 -17.76 -14.36
CA ALA A 192 21.31 -17.74 -13.71
C ALA A 192 20.23 -18.36 -14.61
N SER A 193 19.21 -19.00 -14.03
CA SER A 193 18.02 -19.36 -14.80
C SER A 193 17.27 -18.10 -15.24
N PHE A 194 16.49 -18.19 -16.32
CA PHE A 194 15.66 -17.07 -16.77
C PHE A 194 14.68 -16.57 -15.69
N PRO A 195 13.92 -17.44 -14.98
CA PRO A 195 13.09 -17.04 -13.84
C PRO A 195 13.85 -16.23 -12.78
N GLN A 196 15.03 -16.69 -12.37
CA GLN A 196 15.84 -16.00 -11.37
C GLN A 196 16.31 -14.63 -11.86
N ALA A 197 16.82 -14.56 -13.08
CA ALA A 197 17.32 -13.32 -13.68
C ALA A 197 16.19 -12.29 -13.84
N PHE A 198 15.03 -12.74 -14.34
CA PHE A 198 13.83 -11.92 -14.47
C PHE A 198 13.36 -11.41 -13.11
N ALA A 199 13.10 -12.31 -12.16
CA ALA A 199 12.52 -11.97 -10.86
C ALA A 199 13.39 -10.98 -10.11
N ARG A 200 14.72 -11.16 -10.12
CA ARG A 200 15.67 -10.19 -9.54
C ARG A 200 15.53 -8.81 -10.15
N LYS A 201 15.49 -8.71 -11.48
CA LYS A 201 15.35 -7.42 -12.18
C LYS A 201 13.99 -6.78 -11.93
N PHE A 202 12.93 -7.58 -11.97
CA PHE A 202 11.56 -7.16 -11.72
C PHE A 202 11.39 -6.59 -10.31
N VAL A 203 11.81 -7.34 -9.29
CA VAL A 203 11.74 -6.92 -7.89
C VAL A 203 12.59 -5.68 -7.63
N ALA A 204 13.80 -5.61 -8.18
CA ALA A 204 14.64 -4.42 -8.04
C ALA A 204 13.97 -3.15 -8.59
N ASP A 205 13.26 -3.26 -9.71
CA ASP A 205 12.59 -2.13 -10.35
C ASP A 205 11.28 -1.72 -9.66
N LYS A 206 10.50 -2.70 -9.19
CA LYS A 206 9.10 -2.50 -8.77
C LYS A 206 8.88 -2.58 -7.26
N PHE A 207 9.68 -3.37 -6.58
CA PHE A 207 9.57 -3.68 -5.15
C PHE A 207 10.86 -3.27 -4.42
N GLY A 208 11.72 -2.45 -5.04
CA GLY A 208 13.00 -2.05 -4.50
C GLY A 208 12.91 -0.98 -3.39
N GLN A 209 14.07 -0.58 -2.89
CA GLN A 209 14.23 0.39 -1.81
C GLN A 209 13.87 1.84 -2.17
N ALA A 210 13.30 2.11 -3.33
CA ALA A 210 12.77 3.44 -3.70
C ALA A 210 11.23 3.47 -3.70
N THR A 211 10.60 2.40 -3.22
CA THR A 211 9.15 2.22 -3.21
C THR A 211 8.58 2.01 -1.81
N THR A 212 7.32 2.40 -1.62
CA THR A 212 6.58 2.31 -0.34
C THR A 212 6.43 0.87 0.17
N HIS A 213 6.86 0.62 1.41
CA HIS A 213 6.70 -0.65 2.14
C HIS A 213 6.84 -0.42 3.65
N TRP A 214 6.50 -1.44 4.44
CA TRP A 214 6.44 -1.40 5.90
C TRP A 214 7.63 -0.71 6.58
N SER A 215 8.86 -1.20 6.39
CA SER A 215 10.04 -0.67 7.09
C SER A 215 10.27 0.82 6.85
N LYS A 216 9.91 1.34 5.66
CA LYS A 216 10.01 2.77 5.33
C LYS A 216 8.94 3.62 6.00
N LEU A 217 7.73 3.08 6.14
CA LEU A 217 6.62 3.72 6.81
C LEU A 217 6.87 3.75 8.32
N GLU A 218 7.28 2.62 8.88
CA GLU A 218 7.62 2.46 10.30
C GLU A 218 8.76 3.41 10.71
N ASP A 219 9.87 3.48 9.97
CA ASP A 219 10.98 4.41 10.27
C ASP A 219 10.50 5.86 10.36
N ARG A 220 9.64 6.29 9.44
CA ARG A 220 9.09 7.65 9.42
C ARG A 220 8.24 7.95 10.64
N VAL A 221 7.29 7.07 10.97
CA VAL A 221 6.38 7.28 12.09
C VAL A 221 7.14 7.19 13.42
N LEU A 222 8.12 6.28 13.55
CA LEU A 222 9.00 6.23 14.73
C LEU A 222 9.86 7.49 14.89
N ARG A 223 10.21 8.15 13.79
CA ARG A 223 10.89 9.47 13.80
C ARG A 223 9.93 10.64 14.02
N GLY A 224 8.64 10.37 14.15
CA GLY A 224 7.60 11.34 14.48
C GLY A 224 6.93 12.03 13.30
N VAL A 225 7.14 11.55 12.08
CA VAL A 225 6.43 12.08 10.89
C VAL A 225 4.93 11.77 11.04
N GLY A 226 4.07 12.77 10.83
CA GLY A 226 2.62 12.67 11.01
C GLY A 226 2.11 12.98 12.43
N ASN A 227 2.99 13.08 13.44
CA ASN A 227 2.58 13.46 14.79
C ASN A 227 2.03 14.90 14.83
N PRO A 228 1.00 15.21 15.64
CA PRO A 228 0.42 14.36 16.69
C PRO A 228 -0.83 13.59 16.23
N CYS A 229 -1.05 13.37 14.92
CA CYS A 229 -2.24 12.64 14.45
C CYS A 229 -2.25 11.20 14.99
N PRO A 230 -3.39 10.69 15.50
CA PRO A 230 -3.60 9.26 15.70
C PRO A 230 -3.45 8.51 14.38
N LEU A 231 -2.54 7.54 14.36
CA LEU A 231 -2.24 6.75 13.15
C LEU A 231 -2.42 5.26 13.39
N LEU A 232 -3.03 4.56 12.44
CA LEU A 232 -3.01 3.11 12.33
C LEU A 232 -2.32 2.69 11.04
N LEU A 233 -1.21 1.97 11.16
CA LEU A 233 -0.45 1.45 10.03
C LEU A 233 -0.68 -0.05 9.90
N ILE A 234 -0.90 -0.53 8.68
CA ILE A 234 -1.18 -1.93 8.38
C ILE A 234 -0.29 -2.40 7.23
N GLY A 235 0.57 -3.38 7.51
CA GLY A 235 1.37 -4.08 6.51
C GLY A 235 0.69 -5.37 6.07
N LEU A 236 0.37 -5.48 4.78
CA LEU A 236 -0.19 -6.67 4.16
C LEU A 236 0.83 -7.82 4.15
N PRO A 237 0.53 -8.99 4.72
CA PRO A 237 1.50 -10.07 4.84
C PRO A 237 1.60 -10.95 3.60
N ASP A 238 2.67 -11.73 3.56
CA ASP A 238 2.89 -12.76 2.55
C ASP A 238 1.74 -13.78 2.44
N GLY A 239 1.08 -14.07 3.57
CA GLY A 239 -0.05 -15.01 3.63
C GLY A 239 -1.26 -14.63 2.78
N LEU A 240 -1.33 -13.39 2.27
CA LEU A 240 -2.37 -12.97 1.34
C LEU A 240 -2.05 -13.31 -0.12
N VAL A 241 -0.81 -13.71 -0.41
CA VAL A 241 -0.35 -13.99 -1.78
C VAL A 241 -0.67 -15.42 -2.19
N THR A 242 -1.40 -15.55 -3.28
CA THR A 242 -1.75 -16.82 -3.93
C THR A 242 -1.01 -16.99 -5.24
N ASP A 243 -0.84 -18.23 -5.69
CA ASP A 243 -0.16 -18.51 -6.96
C ASP A 243 -1.05 -18.24 -8.19
N ASP A 244 -2.37 -18.15 -7.98
CA ASP A 244 -3.44 -17.88 -8.96
C ASP A 244 -4.45 -16.86 -8.43
#